data_AF-A0A970P379-F1
#
_entry.id   AF-A0A970P379-F1
#
_cell.length_a   1.000
_cell.length_b   1.000
_cell.length_c   1.000
_cell.angle_alpha   90.00
_cell.angle_beta   90.00
_cell.angle_gamma   90.00
#
_symmetry.space_group_name_H-M   'P 1'
#
loop_
_entity.id
_entity.type
_entity.pdbx_description
1 polymer ?
#
loop_
_entity_poly.entity_id
_entity_poly.type
_entity_poly.pdbx_seq_one_letter_code
_entity_poly.pdbx_strand_id
1 'polypeptide(L)'
;IIFAEPETFDLFSGRVLDNNFERSYGCGIISGSKKMLFFRSATVGYYRFDDINSGIHNYGGIRPGCWINMIPAGGLVLMPDATNRCDCSYLMKSWIALKPVKNL
;
A
#
# COMPACT_ATOMS: atom_id res chain seq x y z
N ILE A 1 15.11 4.16 -6.94
CA ILE A 1 13.74 4.35 -7.45
C ILE A 1 13.00 5.27 -6.50
N ILE A 2 12.34 6.31 -7.02
CA ILE A 2 11.41 7.18 -6.29
C ILE A 2 10.01 6.89 -6.81
N PHE A 3 9.07 6.60 -5.90
CA PHE A 3 7.65 6.47 -6.24
C PHE A 3 6.95 7.78 -5.91
N ALA A 4 6.42 8.46 -6.92
CA ALA A 4 5.69 9.70 -6.76
C ALA A 4 4.53 9.70 -7.77
N GLU A 5 3.38 9.22 -7.30
CA GLU A 5 2.18 9.00 -8.13
C GLU A 5 1.85 10.25 -8.99
N PRO A 6 1.61 10.08 -10.31
CA PRO A 6 1.40 8.81 -11.03
C PRO A 6 2.67 8.11 -11.51
N GLU A 7 3.84 8.72 -11.35
CA GLU A 7 5.07 8.27 -12.00
C GLU A 7 6.04 7.57 -11.04
N THR A 8 6.96 6.81 -11.64
CA THR A 8 8.12 6.28 -10.93
C THR A 8 9.39 6.75 -11.61
N PHE A 9 10.38 7.15 -10.80
CA PHE A 9 11.61 7.74 -11.28
C PHE A 9 12.82 6.92 -10.87
N ASP A 10 13.81 6.86 -11.76
CA ASP A 10 15.16 6.47 -11.36
C ASP A 10 15.73 7.51 -10.38
N LEU A 11 16.37 7.04 -9.31
CA LEU A 11 16.80 7.92 -8.21
C LEU A 11 17.91 8.89 -8.64
N PHE A 12 18.81 8.46 -9.52
CA PHE A 12 20.00 9.23 -9.86
C PHE A 12 19.80 10.05 -11.13
N SER A 13 19.16 9.48 -12.15
CA SER A 13 18.94 10.14 -13.42
C SER A 13 17.66 10.96 -13.49
N GLY A 14 16.69 10.71 -12.60
CA GLY A 14 15.38 11.35 -12.63
C GLY A 14 14.52 10.95 -13.83
N ARG A 15 14.95 9.97 -14.63
CA ARG A 15 14.15 9.46 -15.75
C ARG A 15 12.93 8.71 -15.24
N VAL A 16 11.80 8.89 -15.92
CA VAL A 16 10.61 8.06 -15.70
C VAL A 16 10.95 6.61 -16.06
N LEU A 17 10.63 5.71 -15.16
CA LEU A 17 10.71 4.26 -15.35
C LEU A 17 9.33 3.77 -15.75
N ASP A 18 9.28 3.00 -16.83
CA ASP A 18 8.06 2.29 -17.22
C ASP A 18 7.80 1.20 -16.17
N ASN A 19 6.85 1.45 -15.27
CA ASN A 19 6.48 0.49 -14.27
C ASN A 19 4.96 0.41 -14.09
N ASN A 20 4.49 -0.80 -13.82
CA ASN A 20 3.07 -1.10 -13.61
C ASN A 20 2.61 -0.69 -12.21
N PHE A 21 3.01 0.49 -11.72
CA PHE A 21 2.53 1.01 -10.44
C PHE A 21 1.17 1.70 -10.63
N GLU A 22 0.14 0.90 -10.90
CA GLU A 22 -1.23 1.38 -11.07
C GLU A 22 -2.13 0.92 -9.91
N ARG A 23 -2.59 1.87 -9.11
CA ARG A 23 -3.58 1.64 -8.05
C ARG A 23 -4.95 1.53 -8.70
N SER A 24 -5.85 0.73 -8.11
CA SER A 24 -7.25 0.68 -8.56
C SER A 24 -7.96 2.03 -8.31
N TYR A 25 -8.53 2.24 -7.12
CA TYR A 25 -9.08 3.53 -6.74
C TYR A 25 -8.83 3.82 -5.26
N GLY A 26 -8.90 5.10 -4.90
CA GLY A 26 -9.08 5.51 -3.51
C GLY A 26 -8.18 6.66 -3.05
N CYS A 27 -8.67 7.38 -2.05
CA CYS A 27 -7.90 8.32 -1.23
C CYS A 27 -6.84 7.57 -0.40
N GLY A 28 -5.72 8.20 -0.06
CA GLY A 28 -4.71 7.61 0.81
C GLY A 28 -3.30 7.85 0.28
N ILE A 29 -2.42 8.30 1.17
CA ILE A 29 -1.02 8.55 0.84
C ILE A 29 -0.24 7.25 0.99
N ILE A 30 0.68 7.02 0.05
CA ILE A 30 1.59 5.87 0.08
C ILE A 30 2.45 5.95 1.34
N SER A 31 2.55 4.83 2.04
CA SER A 31 3.53 4.63 3.11
C SER A 31 4.47 3.49 2.72
N GLY A 32 5.67 3.47 3.29
CA GLY A 32 6.71 2.57 2.84
C GLY A 32 7.56 2.01 3.97
N SER A 33 8.11 0.84 3.71
CA SER A 33 9.18 0.21 4.47
C SER A 33 10.40 0.02 3.57
N LYS A 34 11.48 -0.54 4.11
CA LYS A 34 12.66 -0.90 3.30
C LYS A 34 12.34 -1.86 2.14
N LYS A 35 11.30 -2.69 2.24
CA LYS A 35 11.02 -3.78 1.28
C LYS A 35 9.72 -3.63 0.51
N MET A 36 8.79 -2.82 1.00
CA MET A 36 7.42 -2.78 0.48
C MET A 36 6.82 -1.38 0.60
N LEU A 37 5.97 -1.02 -0.36
CA LEU A 37 5.02 0.09 -0.27
C LEU A 37 3.63 -0.42 0.10
N PHE A 38 2.87 0.45 0.73
CA PHE A 38 1.50 0.22 1.19
C PHE A 38 0.64 1.42 0.84
N PHE A 39 -0.57 1.17 0.37
CA PHE A 39 -1.47 2.20 -0.14
C PHE A 39 -2.90 1.68 -0.24
N ARG A 40 -3.83 2.59 -0.52
CA ARG A 40 -5.20 2.21 -0.84
C ARG A 40 -5.33 1.85 -2.32
N SER A 41 -5.83 0.66 -2.60
CA SER A 41 -6.17 0.21 -3.95
C SER A 41 -7.50 -0.55 -3.88
N ALA A 42 -8.58 0.22 -3.73
CA ALA A 42 -9.88 -0.18 -3.16
C ALA A 42 -9.75 -0.66 -1.69
N THR A 43 -8.98 -1.74 -1.52
CA THR A 43 -8.64 -2.40 -0.26
C THR A 43 -7.18 -2.12 0.13
N VAL A 44 -6.60 -2.94 1.01
CA VAL A 44 -5.17 -2.92 1.31
C VAL A 44 -4.39 -3.27 0.05
N GLY A 45 -3.65 -2.31 -0.50
CA GLY A 45 -2.72 -2.52 -1.60
C GLY A 45 -1.27 -2.54 -1.09
N TYR A 46 -0.44 -3.40 -1.69
CA TYR A 46 0.99 -3.41 -1.42
C TYR A 46 1.81 -3.75 -2.66
N TYR A 47 3.02 -3.21 -2.68
CA TYR A 47 4.00 -3.41 -3.75
C TYR A 47 5.32 -3.85 -3.14
N ARG A 48 5.94 -4.91 -3.67
CA ARG A 48 7.15 -5.50 -3.11
C ARG A 48 8.37 -5.22 -3.98
N PHE A 49 9.45 -4.75 -3.39
CA PHE A 49 10.68 -4.41 -4.13
C PHE A 49 11.54 -5.63 -4.47
N ASP A 50 11.35 -6.76 -3.79
CA ASP A 50 12.03 -8.02 -4.09
C ASP A 50 11.39 -8.78 -5.27
N ASP A 51 10.17 -8.41 -5.65
CA ASP A 51 9.43 -9.02 -6.75
C ASP A 51 8.60 -7.97 -7.51
N ILE A 52 9.31 -7.02 -8.11
CA ILE A 52 8.75 -5.89 -8.87
C ILE A 52 7.86 -6.36 -10.03
N ASN A 53 8.20 -7.49 -10.66
CA ASN A 53 7.48 -8.05 -11.80
C ASN A 53 6.11 -8.61 -11.42
N SER A 54 5.92 -9.01 -10.16
CA SER A 54 4.60 -9.44 -9.68
C SER A 54 3.56 -8.33 -9.59
N GLY A 55 3.99 -7.07 -9.77
CA GLY A 55 3.10 -5.92 -9.76
C GLY A 55 2.50 -5.64 -8.38
N ILE A 56 1.31 -5.04 -8.40
CA ILE A 56 0.58 -4.66 -7.19
C ILE A 56 -0.28 -5.84 -6.71
N HIS A 57 -0.22 -6.08 -5.40
CA HIS A 57 -1.06 -7.08 -4.73
C HIS A 57 -2.09 -6.39 -3.85
N ASN A 58 -3.27 -7.01 -3.74
CA ASN A 58 -4.35 -6.49 -2.91
C ASN A 58 -4.79 -7.54 -1.88
N TYR A 59 -4.94 -7.12 -0.63
CA TYR A 59 -5.55 -7.89 0.45
C TYR A 59 -6.97 -7.37 0.70
N GLY A 60 -7.94 -8.16 0.25
CA GLY A 60 -9.34 -7.75 0.18
C GLY A 60 -10.06 -7.62 1.52
N GLY A 61 -11.28 -7.07 1.48
CA GLY A 61 -12.22 -7.06 2.60
C GLY A 61 -12.08 -5.92 3.59
N ILE A 62 -10.93 -5.22 3.61
CA ILE A 62 -10.65 -4.12 4.55
C ILE A 62 -10.23 -2.87 3.80
N ARG A 63 -10.75 -1.73 4.23
CA ARG A 63 -10.48 -0.41 3.64
C ARG A 63 -9.42 0.35 4.46
N PRO A 64 -8.27 0.69 3.86
CA PRO A 64 -7.37 1.71 4.40
C PRO A 64 -8.01 3.11 4.42
N GLY A 65 -7.60 3.93 5.38
CA GLY A 65 -8.03 5.32 5.52
C GLY A 65 -7.69 6.21 4.32
N CYS A 66 -8.30 7.39 4.28
CA CYS A 66 -8.11 8.37 3.20
C CYS A 66 -6.80 9.17 3.27
N TRP A 67 -6.03 8.98 4.33
CA TRP A 67 -4.72 9.60 4.52
C TRP A 67 -3.67 8.52 4.80
N ILE A 68 -2.49 8.89 5.29
CA ILE A 68 -1.49 7.92 5.77
C ILE A 68 -2.15 7.05 6.85
N ASN A 69 -2.28 5.74 6.60
CA ASN A 69 -3.02 4.83 7.50
C ASN A 69 -2.36 3.46 7.67
N MET A 70 -1.79 2.89 6.61
CA MET A 70 -1.03 1.65 6.71
C MET A 70 0.38 2.00 7.22
N ILE A 71 0.75 1.59 8.42
CA ILE A 71 2.00 2.01 9.06
C ILE A 71 2.92 0.80 9.20
N PRO A 72 3.93 0.65 8.31
CA PRO A 72 4.93 -0.40 8.49
C PRO A 72 5.92 -0.02 9.61
N ALA A 73 5.86 -0.74 10.73
CA ALA A 73 6.71 -0.51 11.89
C ALA A 73 6.94 -1.81 12.67
N GLY A 74 8.16 -1.99 13.22
CA GLY A 74 8.47 -3.12 14.09
C GLY A 74 8.32 -4.51 13.46
N GLY A 75 8.42 -4.62 12.12
CA GLY A 75 8.21 -5.87 11.39
C GLY A 75 6.73 -6.23 11.17
N LEU A 76 5.81 -5.30 11.46
CA LEU A 76 4.38 -5.41 11.21
C LEU A 76 3.92 -4.28 10.28
N VAL A 77 2.71 -4.43 9.74
CA VAL A 77 1.93 -3.34 9.14
C VAL A 77 0.73 -3.11 10.03
N LEU A 78 0.74 -1.98 10.74
CA LEU A 78 -0.35 -1.58 11.63
C LEU A 78 -1.32 -0.70 10.85
N MET A 79 -2.60 -0.99 10.91
CA MET A 79 -3.61 -0.20 10.22
C MET A 79 -4.81 0.00 11.15
N PRO A 80 -4.93 1.18 11.79
CA PRO A 80 -6.08 1.49 12.61
C PRO A 80 -7.33 1.62 11.74
N ASP A 81 -8.50 1.30 12.32
CA ASP A 81 -9.77 1.50 11.63
C ASP A 81 -9.91 2.97 11.21
N ALA A 82 -10.28 3.17 9.96
CA ALA A 82 -10.54 4.49 9.39
C ALA A 82 -11.90 4.54 8.70
N THR A 83 -12.81 3.62 9.06
CA THR A 83 -14.13 3.49 8.43
C THR A 83 -15.16 4.44 9.03
N ASN A 84 -14.95 4.91 10.26
CA ASN A 84 -15.96 5.62 11.05
C ASN A 84 -16.38 7.02 10.55
N ARG A 85 -15.91 7.46 9.38
CA ARG A 85 -16.35 8.69 8.68
C ARG A 85 -16.33 8.53 7.15
N CYS A 86 -16.35 7.30 6.65
CA CYS A 86 -16.40 7.04 5.22
C CYS A 86 -17.79 6.59 4.79
N ASP A 87 -18.15 6.97 3.57
CA ASP A 87 -19.30 6.48 2.82
C ASP A 87 -19.06 5.15 2.09
N CYS A 88 -17.79 4.73 1.94
CA CYS A 88 -17.41 3.52 1.22
C CYS A 88 -17.92 2.25 1.93
N SER A 89 -18.62 1.40 1.19
CA SER A 89 -19.29 0.18 1.69
C SER A 89 -18.35 -0.99 1.98
N TYR A 90 -17.58 -0.92 3.07
CA TYR A 90 -16.75 -2.03 3.57
C TYR A 90 -17.31 -2.59 4.89
N LEU A 91 -17.45 -3.92 4.95
CA LEU A 91 -18.05 -4.62 6.10
C LEU A 91 -17.11 -4.71 7.31
N MET A 92 -15.79 -4.71 7.08
CA MET A 92 -14.80 -4.88 8.15
C MET A 92 -14.43 -3.52 8.77
N LYS A 93 -14.92 -3.30 10.00
CA LYS A 93 -14.57 -2.16 10.86
C LYS A 93 -13.66 -2.63 11.99
N SER A 94 -12.36 -2.72 11.71
CA SER A 94 -11.40 -3.26 12.68
C SER A 94 -10.03 -2.63 12.50
N TRP A 95 -9.27 -2.68 13.59
CA TRP A 95 -7.84 -2.41 13.57
C TRP A 95 -7.13 -3.71 13.21
N ILE A 96 -6.18 -3.65 12.29
CA ILE A 96 -5.42 -4.83 11.88
C ILE A 96 -3.93 -4.64 12.08
N ALA A 97 -3.26 -5.77 12.32
CA ALA A 97 -1.82 -5.89 12.25
C ALA A 97 -1.49 -7.04 11.31
N LEU A 98 -0.81 -6.75 10.20
CA LEU A 98 -0.32 -7.76 9.27
C LEU A 98 1.14 -8.07 9.59
N LYS A 99 1.48 -9.36 9.55
CA LYS A 99 2.85 -9.84 9.70
C LYS A 99 3.27 -10.57 8.42
N PRO A 100 4.49 -10.36 7.91
CA PRO A 100 5.01 -11.18 6.83
C PRO A 100 5.16 -12.64 7.29
N VAL A 101 4.65 -13.56 6.48
CA VAL A 101 4.87 -15.00 6.67
C VAL A 101 6.23 -15.35 6.06
N LYS A 102 7.12 -15.97 6.84
CA LYS A 102 8.27 -16.67 6.25
C LYS A 102 7.72 -17.93 5.60
N ASN A 103 7.85 -18.06 4.28
CA ASN A 103 7.67 -19.37 3.66
C ASN A 103 8.77 -20.28 4.23
N LEU A 104 8.35 -21.31 4.96
CA LEU A 104 9.20 -22.40 5.43
C LEU A 104 9.61 -23.29 4.24
#